data_AF-A0A7J4LWF4-F1
#
_entry.id   AF-A0A7J4LWF4-F1
#
_cell.length_a   1.000
_cell.length_b   1.000
_cell.length_c   1.000
_cell.angle_alpha   90.00
_cell.angle_beta   90.00
_cell.angle_gamma   90.00
#
_symmetry.space_group_name_H-M   'P 1'
#
loop_
_entity.id
_entity.type
_entity.pdbx_description
1 polymer ?
#
loop_
_entity_poly.entity_id
_entity_poly.type
_entity_poly.pdbx_seq_one_letter_code
_entity_poly.pdbx_strand_id
1 'polypeptide(L)'
;MEKEGIIEIEKIGSSKQCKLNLASPQTRHLLESLDLTRKKEIYQQNPKLKTVIESLISKLTEKFISEVHSIVLFGSYAKGTATKQSDIDLMFIVCDLKNKNIRGSIERECASYEYSYNIRVSPLISDIGELKNMLKAKELNVGKEAKEYGISLYGHEMFWRIIT
;
A
#
# COMPACT_ATOMS: atom_id res chain seq x y z
N MET A 1 -12.87 -20.31 -8.39
CA MET A 1 -12.38 -18.99 -8.86
C MET A 1 -13.25 -18.31 -9.92
N GLU A 2 -13.42 -18.82 -11.16
CA GLU A 2 -14.32 -18.18 -12.16
C GLU A 2 -15.80 -18.21 -11.69
N LYS A 3 -16.30 -19.38 -11.27
CA LYS A 3 -17.65 -19.54 -10.71
C LYS A 3 -17.89 -18.77 -9.40
N GLU A 4 -16.82 -18.38 -8.72
CA GLU A 4 -16.85 -17.57 -7.49
C GLU A 4 -16.77 -16.06 -7.79
N GLY A 5 -16.67 -15.68 -9.07
CA GLY A 5 -16.56 -14.29 -9.51
C GLY A 5 -15.19 -13.66 -9.26
N ILE A 6 -14.17 -14.44 -8.90
CA ILE A 6 -12.82 -13.93 -8.58
C ILE A 6 -12.03 -13.59 -9.84
N ILE A 7 -12.25 -14.35 -10.91
CA ILE A 7 -11.53 -14.24 -12.17
C ILE A 7 -12.56 -14.06 -13.29
N GLU A 8 -12.32 -13.06 -14.14
CA GLU A 8 -12.98 -12.89 -15.43
C GLU A 8 -12.15 -13.58 -16.51
N ILE A 9 -12.83 -14.37 -17.35
CA ILE A 9 -12.19 -15.08 -18.47
C ILE A 9 -12.78 -14.57 -19.78
N GLU A 10 -11.93 -13.96 -20.61
CA GLU A 10 -12.29 -13.51 -21.96
C GLU A 10 -11.59 -14.41 -22.99
N LYS A 11 -12.35 -14.89 -24.00
CA LYS A 11 -11.77 -15.65 -25.11
C LYS A 11 -11.30 -14.67 -26.18
N ILE A 12 -10.00 -14.69 -26.48
CA ILE A 12 -9.38 -13.88 -27.53
C ILE A 12 -8.76 -14.82 -28.54
N GLY A 13 -9.44 -15.00 -29.69
CA GLY A 13 -9.05 -15.97 -30.70
C GLY A 13 -9.10 -17.41 -30.17
N SER A 14 -7.96 -18.12 -30.23
CA SER A 14 -7.79 -19.47 -29.68
C SER A 14 -7.37 -19.49 -28.20
N SER A 15 -7.03 -18.33 -27.62
CA SER A 15 -6.52 -18.21 -26.26
C SER A 15 -7.59 -17.74 -25.27
N LYS A 16 -7.42 -18.10 -23.99
CA LYS A 16 -8.19 -17.56 -22.87
C LYS A 16 -7.33 -16.56 -22.11
N GLN A 17 -7.80 -15.34 -21.95
CA GLN A 17 -7.19 -14.34 -21.09
C GLN A 17 -7.94 -14.31 -19.77
N CYS A 18 -7.22 -14.44 -18.66
CA CYS A 18 -7.79 -14.37 -17.32
C CYS A 18 -7.36 -13.05 -16.65
N LYS A 19 -8.30 -12.37 -15.99
CA LYS A 19 -8.03 -11.16 -15.20
C LYS A 19 -8.73 -11.29 -13.85
N LEU A 20 -8.13 -10.75 -12.79
CA LEU A 20 -8.82 -10.64 -11.51
C LEU A 20 -10.00 -9.68 -11.65
N ASN A 21 -11.18 -10.11 -11.22
CA ASN A 21 -12.33 -9.25 -11.08
C ASN A 21 -12.19 -8.45 -9.78
N LEU A 22 -11.51 -7.31 -9.84
CA LEU A 22 -11.27 -6.51 -8.64
C LEU A 22 -12.58 -5.97 -8.04
N ALA A 23 -13.66 -5.82 -8.84
CA ALA A 23 -14.96 -5.38 -8.33
C ALA A 23 -15.63 -6.43 -7.41
N SER A 24 -15.27 -7.71 -7.53
CA SER A 24 -15.77 -8.77 -6.66
C SER A 24 -15.28 -8.59 -5.21
N PRO A 25 -16.19 -8.62 -4.22
CA PRO A 25 -15.81 -8.68 -2.80
C PRO A 25 -14.90 -9.86 -2.47
N GLN A 26 -15.12 -11.02 -3.09
CA GLN A 26 -14.32 -12.22 -2.89
C GLN A 26 -12.87 -12.01 -3.33
N THR A 27 -12.67 -11.36 -4.48
CA THR A 27 -11.32 -10.96 -4.93
C THR A 27 -10.64 -10.04 -3.92
N ARG A 28 -11.36 -9.03 -3.41
CA ARG A 28 -10.79 -8.08 -2.43
C ARG A 28 -10.38 -8.77 -1.13
N HIS A 29 -11.18 -9.69 -0.60
CA HIS A 29 -10.81 -10.48 0.58
C HIS A 29 -9.60 -11.38 0.34
N LEU A 30 -9.49 -11.96 -0.87
CA LEU A 30 -8.32 -12.74 -1.25
C LEU A 30 -7.06 -11.87 -1.28
N LEU A 31 -7.15 -10.68 -1.86
CA LEU A 31 -6.04 -9.72 -1.93
C LEU A 31 -5.63 -9.18 -0.55
N GLU A 32 -6.59 -8.91 0.33
CA GLU A 32 -6.32 -8.58 1.73
C GLU A 32 -5.56 -9.71 2.44
N SER A 33 -6.00 -10.96 2.26
CA SER A 33 -5.32 -12.13 2.84
C SER A 33 -3.91 -12.31 2.31
N LEU A 34 -3.70 -12.00 1.02
CA LEU A 34 -2.38 -12.00 0.39
C LEU A 34 -1.48 -10.92 0.99
N ASP A 35 -1.99 -9.71 1.20
CA ASP A 35 -1.24 -8.62 1.84
C ASP A 35 -0.82 -8.97 3.26
N LEU A 36 -1.71 -9.58 4.06
CA LEU A 36 -1.38 -10.06 5.40
C LEU A 36 -0.25 -11.10 5.37
N THR A 37 -0.28 -11.99 4.38
CA THR A 37 0.76 -13.01 4.19
C THR A 37 2.10 -12.36 3.81
N ARG A 38 2.10 -11.48 2.82
CA ARG A 38 3.31 -10.75 2.36
C ARG A 38 3.90 -9.85 3.45
N LYS A 39 3.05 -9.16 4.22
CA LYS A 39 3.43 -8.38 5.41
C LYS A 39 4.17 -9.27 6.41
N LYS A 40 3.62 -10.44 6.73
CA LYS A 40 4.23 -11.41 7.64
C LYS A 40 5.59 -11.89 7.13
N GLU A 41 5.72 -12.22 5.85
CA GLU A 41 6.96 -12.67 5.24
C GLU A 41 8.06 -11.60 5.30
N ILE A 42 7.75 -10.37 4.89
CA ILE A 42 8.71 -9.25 4.94
C ILE A 42 9.17 -9.00 6.38
N TYR A 43 8.27 -9.06 7.34
CA TYR A 43 8.57 -8.85 8.75
C TYR A 43 9.41 -9.97 9.38
N GLN A 44 9.21 -11.21 8.93
CA GLN A 44 10.06 -12.33 9.34
C GLN A 44 11.47 -12.19 8.80
N GLN A 45 11.60 -11.77 7.53
CA GLN A 45 12.90 -11.55 6.90
C GLN A 45 13.61 -10.30 7.44
N ASN A 46 12.85 -9.29 7.88
CA ASN A 46 13.38 -8.00 8.33
C ASN A 46 12.77 -7.59 9.69
N PRO A 47 13.22 -8.18 10.82
CA PRO A 47 12.67 -7.86 12.14
C PRO A 47 12.82 -6.37 12.54
N LYS A 48 13.93 -5.72 12.16
CA LYS A 48 14.12 -4.27 12.39
C LYS A 48 13.06 -3.45 11.63
N LEU A 49 12.79 -3.81 10.37
CA LEU A 49 11.78 -3.14 9.55
C LEU A 49 10.39 -3.27 10.18
N LYS A 50 10.05 -4.48 10.66
CA LYS A 50 8.81 -4.72 11.41
C LYS A 50 8.68 -3.75 12.58
N THR A 51 9.68 -3.70 13.46
CA THR A 51 9.63 -2.87 14.68
C THR A 51 9.40 -1.40 14.33
N VAL A 52 10.13 -0.88 13.35
CA VAL A 52 9.99 0.53 12.93
C VAL A 52 8.61 0.78 12.34
N ILE A 53 8.20 0.00 11.34
CA ILE A 53 6.94 0.22 10.63
C ILE A 53 5.76 0.09 11.57
N GLU A 54 5.71 -0.95 12.40
CA GLU A 54 4.59 -1.14 13.35
C GLU A 54 4.54 -0.02 14.38
N SER A 55 5.69 0.43 14.89
CA SER A 55 5.74 1.54 15.83
C SER A 55 5.30 2.86 15.18
N LEU A 56 5.74 3.14 13.95
CA LEU A 56 5.32 4.31 13.17
C LEU A 56 3.83 4.29 12.88
N ILE A 57 3.30 3.15 12.41
CA ILE A 57 1.88 2.97 12.13
C ILE A 57 1.07 3.18 13.41
N SER A 58 1.41 2.51 14.52
CA SER A 58 0.71 2.67 15.80
C SER A 58 0.63 4.14 16.20
N LYS A 59 1.77 4.84 16.16
CA LYS A 59 1.86 6.25 16.55
C LYS A 59 0.99 7.16 15.69
N LEU A 60 0.97 6.93 14.38
CA LEU A 60 0.17 7.71 13.44
C LEU A 60 -1.33 7.39 13.57
N THR A 61 -1.69 6.11 13.72
CA THR A 61 -3.08 5.70 13.86
C THR A 61 -3.66 6.13 15.19
N GLU A 62 -2.90 6.14 16.29
CA GLU A 62 -3.37 6.70 17.57
C GLU A 62 -3.74 8.18 17.46
N LYS A 63 -3.04 8.92 16.60
CA LYS A 63 -3.21 10.37 16.44
C LYS A 63 -4.22 10.76 15.36
N PHE A 64 -4.38 9.93 14.32
CA PHE A 64 -5.11 10.26 13.08
C PHE A 64 -5.95 9.08 12.55
N ILE A 65 -6.51 8.26 13.44
CA ILE A 65 -7.23 7.04 13.06
C ILE A 65 -8.35 7.30 12.03
N SER A 66 -9.03 8.44 12.12
CA SER A 66 -10.16 8.81 11.27
C SER A 66 -9.74 9.47 9.96
N GLU A 67 -8.47 9.82 9.81
CA GLU A 67 -7.94 10.62 8.71
C GLU A 67 -7.03 9.82 7.78
N VAL A 68 -6.56 8.65 8.20
CA VAL A 68 -5.75 7.72 7.40
C VAL A 68 -6.60 6.52 7.00
N HIS A 69 -6.87 6.39 5.69
CA HIS A 69 -7.61 5.26 5.13
C HIS A 69 -6.75 3.99 5.03
N SER A 70 -5.50 4.13 4.59
CA SER A 70 -4.58 3.01 4.47
C SER A 70 -3.13 3.49 4.44
N ILE A 71 -2.22 2.61 4.86
CA ILE A 71 -0.78 2.78 4.75
C ILE A 71 -0.24 1.60 3.97
N VAL A 72 0.53 1.86 2.91
CA VAL A 72 0.95 0.86 1.94
C VAL A 72 2.46 0.92 1.79
N LEU A 73 3.14 -0.20 1.97
CA LEU A 73 4.55 -0.35 1.61
C LEU A 73 4.62 -0.59 0.11
N PHE A 74 5.41 0.21 -0.61
CA PHE A 74 5.71 0.00 -2.02
C PHE A 74 7.23 0.05 -2.24
N GLY A 75 7.67 0.23 -3.47
CA GLY A 75 9.09 0.36 -3.76
C GLY A 75 9.85 -0.95 -3.64
N SER A 76 11.15 -0.81 -3.40
CA SER A 76 12.10 -1.93 -3.45
C SER A 76 11.81 -3.02 -2.40
N TYR A 77 11.32 -2.66 -1.21
CA TYR A 77 10.96 -3.62 -0.17
C TYR A 77 9.76 -4.46 -0.58
N ALA A 78 8.71 -3.84 -1.14
CA ALA A 78 7.52 -4.56 -1.58
C ALA A 78 7.79 -5.46 -2.80
N LYS A 79 8.75 -5.06 -3.65
CA LYS A 79 9.24 -5.83 -4.82
C LYS A 79 10.23 -6.95 -4.46
N GLY A 80 10.74 -6.98 -3.23
CA GLY A 80 11.79 -7.94 -2.82
C GLY A 80 13.17 -7.66 -3.42
N THR A 81 13.41 -6.44 -3.92
CA THR A 81 14.69 -6.01 -4.51
C THR A 81 15.45 -5.03 -3.63
N ALA A 82 14.97 -4.79 -2.40
CA ALA A 82 15.63 -3.91 -1.44
C ALA A 82 17.03 -4.38 -1.06
N THR A 83 17.92 -3.40 -0.91
CA THR A 83 19.26 -3.57 -0.35
C THR A 83 19.33 -2.93 1.03
N LYS A 84 20.44 -3.10 1.75
CA LYS A 84 20.63 -2.47 3.08
C LYS A 84 20.59 -0.94 3.07
N GLN A 85 20.76 -0.31 1.90
CA GLN A 85 20.73 1.14 1.71
C GLN A 85 19.40 1.64 1.14
N SER A 86 18.46 0.72 0.86
CA SER A 86 17.17 1.07 0.29
C SER A 86 16.29 1.81 1.29
N ASP A 87 15.60 2.82 0.77
CA ASP A 87 14.60 3.59 1.49
C ASP A 87 13.33 2.76 1.68
N ILE A 88 12.59 3.05 2.75
CA ILE A 88 11.29 2.44 3.04
C ILE A 88 10.21 3.36 2.46
N ASP A 89 9.72 3.01 1.27
CA ASP A 89 8.69 3.79 0.56
C ASP A 89 7.29 3.47 1.12
N LEU A 90 6.66 4.47 1.74
CA LEU A 90 5.32 4.34 2.35
C LEU A 90 4.33 5.29 1.70
N MET A 91 3.23 4.76 1.18
CA MET A 91 2.11 5.56 0.71
C MET A 91 1.06 5.67 1.81
N PHE A 92 0.73 6.90 2.20
CA PHE A 92 -0.34 7.23 3.13
C PHE A 92 -1.54 7.72 2.34
N ILE A 93 -2.64 6.98 2.39
CA ILE A 93 -3.89 7.39 1.77
C ILE A 93 -4.74 8.07 2.84
N VAL A 94 -4.95 9.38 2.70
CA VAL A 94 -5.64 10.21 3.69
C VAL A 94 -7.01 10.67 3.19
N CYS A 95 -7.87 11.10 4.12
CA CYS A 95 -9.21 11.61 3.81
C CYS A 95 -9.18 12.92 3.02
N ASP A 96 -8.29 13.85 3.39
CA ASP A 96 -8.17 15.18 2.76
C ASP A 96 -6.73 15.68 2.78
N LEU A 97 -6.16 15.91 1.59
CA LEU A 97 -4.81 16.45 1.42
C LEU A 97 -4.67 17.93 1.79
N LYS A 98 -5.77 18.68 1.79
CA LYS A 98 -5.76 20.11 2.15
C LYS A 98 -5.53 20.32 3.64
N ASN A 99 -5.74 19.28 4.45
CA ASN A 99 -5.42 19.28 5.86
C ASN A 99 -3.88 19.28 6.06
N LYS A 100 -3.29 20.47 6.13
CA LYS A 100 -1.84 20.64 6.37
C LYS A 100 -1.38 20.03 7.70
N ASN A 101 -2.27 19.87 8.68
CA ASN A 101 -1.92 19.31 9.98
C ASN A 101 -1.60 17.82 9.90
N ILE A 102 -2.35 17.03 9.12
CA ILE A 102 -2.06 15.60 8.94
C ILE A 102 -0.78 15.42 8.13
N ARG A 103 -0.65 16.12 7.00
CA ARG A 103 0.52 16.01 6.13
C ARG A 103 1.82 16.29 6.90
N GLY A 104 1.91 17.46 7.53
CA GLY A 104 3.08 17.84 8.30
C GLY A 104 3.31 16.96 9.53
N SER A 105 2.29 16.28 10.04
CA SER A 105 2.47 15.31 11.12
C SER A 105 3.01 13.98 10.61
N ILE A 106 2.53 13.44 9.49
CA ILE A 106 3.08 12.24 8.87
C ILE A 106 4.56 12.48 8.52
N GLU A 107 4.87 13.60 7.87
CA GLU A 107 6.25 13.96 7.49
C GLU A 107 7.16 14.06 8.73
N ARG A 108 6.70 14.71 9.81
CA ARG A 108 7.47 14.83 11.06
C ARG A 108 7.68 13.48 11.77
N GLU A 109 6.66 12.64 11.86
CA GLU A 109 6.82 11.33 12.49
C GLU A 109 7.77 10.46 11.66
N CYS A 110 7.66 10.46 10.32
CA CYS A 110 8.60 9.73 9.46
C CYS A 110 10.05 10.20 9.70
N ALA A 111 10.31 11.51 9.67
CA ALA A 111 11.63 12.07 9.93
C ALA A 111 12.17 11.74 11.34
N SER A 112 11.30 11.75 12.35
CA SER A 112 11.65 11.36 13.72
C SER A 112 12.12 9.90 13.78
N TYR A 113 11.46 9.01 13.05
CA TYR A 113 11.83 7.59 12.97
C TYR A 113 13.09 7.36 12.14
N GLU A 114 13.29 8.08 11.04
CA GLU A 114 14.54 8.07 10.27
C GLU A 114 15.74 8.35 11.19
N TYR A 115 15.65 9.42 11.98
CA TYR A 115 16.68 9.80 12.93
C TYR A 115 16.86 8.76 14.05
N SER A 116 15.77 8.35 14.69
CA SER A 116 15.82 7.48 15.88
C SER A 116 16.32 6.07 15.57
N TYR A 117 16.03 5.55 14.38
CA TYR A 117 16.36 4.17 14.00
C TYR A 117 17.50 4.07 12.98
N ASN A 118 18.05 5.21 12.53
CA ASN A 118 19.05 5.31 11.46
C ASN A 118 18.63 4.51 10.23
N ILE A 119 17.49 4.89 9.68
CA ILE A 119 16.86 4.33 8.48
C ILE A 119 16.41 5.47 7.58
N ARG A 120 15.99 5.15 6.36
CA ARG A 120 15.35 6.12 5.45
C ARG A 120 13.91 5.71 5.20
N VAL A 121 13.00 6.63 5.36
CA VAL A 121 11.55 6.48 5.20
C VAL A 121 11.10 7.57 4.24
N SER A 122 10.57 7.16 3.09
CA SER A 122 10.11 8.05 2.03
C SER A 122 8.57 8.06 2.01
N PRO A 123 7.92 9.03 2.71
CA PRO A 123 6.47 9.11 2.72
C PRO A 123 5.94 9.76 1.44
N LEU A 124 4.98 9.09 0.81
CA LEU A 124 4.12 9.66 -0.22
C LEU A 124 2.70 9.81 0.36
N ILE A 125 2.21 11.04 0.46
CA ILE A 125 0.90 11.33 1.04
C ILE A 125 -0.04 11.69 -0.09
N SER A 126 -1.15 10.96 -0.21
CA SER A 126 -2.13 11.14 -1.28
C SER A 126 -3.55 10.99 -0.73
N ASP A 127 -4.54 11.61 -1.35
CA ASP A 127 -5.96 11.30 -1.11
C ASP A 127 -6.48 10.31 -2.16
N ILE A 128 -7.73 9.89 -1.99
CA ILE A 128 -8.41 8.99 -2.92
C ILE A 128 -8.47 9.58 -4.35
N GLY A 129 -8.64 10.89 -4.48
CA GLY A 129 -8.75 11.56 -5.78
C GLY A 129 -7.44 11.53 -6.55
N GLU A 130 -6.35 11.92 -5.91
CA GLU A 130 -5.00 11.86 -6.46
C GLU A 130 -4.59 10.42 -6.78
N LEU A 131 -4.85 9.46 -5.89
CA LEU A 131 -4.55 8.06 -6.17
C LEU A 131 -5.32 7.55 -7.39
N LYS A 132 -6.62 7.86 -7.51
CA LYS A 132 -7.40 7.51 -8.71
C LYS A 132 -6.85 8.17 -9.98
N ASN A 133 -6.33 9.39 -9.89
CA ASN A 133 -5.69 10.05 -11.03
C ASN A 133 -4.40 9.32 -11.44
N MET A 134 -3.57 8.92 -10.47
CA MET A 134 -2.37 8.12 -10.72
C MET A 134 -2.69 6.78 -11.39
N LEU A 135 -3.75 6.10 -10.93
CA LEU A 135 -4.19 4.82 -11.51
C LEU A 135 -4.70 4.95 -12.95
N LYS A 136 -5.34 6.07 -13.29
CA LYS A 136 -5.87 6.36 -14.64
C LYS A 136 -4.81 6.85 -15.62
N ALA A 137 -3.70 7.42 -15.14
CA ALA A 137 -2.64 7.93 -15.99
C ALA A 137 -2.11 6.83 -16.92
N LYS A 138 -1.67 7.17 -18.14
CA LYS A 138 -1.12 6.18 -19.09
C LYS A 138 0.29 5.73 -18.70
N GLU A 139 1.09 6.65 -18.20
CA GLU A 139 2.48 6.41 -17.82
C GLU A 139 2.60 5.56 -16.55
N LEU A 140 3.74 4.91 -16.37
CA LEU A 140 4.07 4.23 -15.12
C LEU A 140 4.32 5.27 -14.03
N ASN A 141 3.77 5.05 -12.85
CA ASN A 141 3.90 5.93 -11.70
C ASN A 141 3.75 5.15 -10.39
N VAL A 142 3.96 5.85 -9.28
CA VAL A 142 3.90 5.32 -7.92
C VAL A 142 2.54 4.71 -7.55
N GLY A 143 1.42 5.26 -8.06
CA GLY A 143 0.09 4.69 -7.83
C GLY A 143 -0.09 3.32 -8.50
N LYS A 144 0.42 3.16 -9.73
CA LYS A 144 0.43 1.86 -10.41
C LYS A 144 1.38 0.86 -9.76
N GLU A 145 2.52 1.33 -9.28
CA GLU A 145 3.45 0.50 -8.53
C GLU A 145 2.82 0.00 -7.21
N ALA A 146 2.15 0.89 -6.49
CA ALA A 146 1.41 0.51 -5.28
C ALA A 146 0.29 -0.50 -5.59
N LYS A 147 -0.41 -0.37 -6.71
CA LYS A 147 -1.40 -1.36 -7.14
C LYS A 147 -0.80 -2.74 -7.46
N GLU A 148 0.32 -2.76 -8.16
CA GLU A 148 0.91 -4.01 -8.67
C GLU A 148 1.72 -4.75 -7.60
N TYR A 149 2.55 -4.02 -6.85
CA TYR A 149 3.51 -4.59 -5.91
C TYR A 149 3.27 -4.17 -4.48
N GLY A 150 2.43 -3.18 -4.22
CA GLY A 150 2.20 -2.67 -2.88
C GLY A 150 1.71 -3.75 -1.92
N ILE A 151 2.01 -3.55 -0.65
CA ILE A 151 1.54 -4.37 0.46
C ILE A 151 0.83 -3.42 1.41
N SER A 152 -0.49 -3.55 1.54
CA SER A 152 -1.19 -2.78 2.57
C SER A 152 -0.70 -3.24 3.94
N LEU A 153 -0.28 -2.29 4.77
CA LEU A 153 0.21 -2.53 6.13
C LEU A 153 -0.83 -2.17 7.19
N TYR A 154 -1.76 -1.29 6.82
CA TYR A 154 -2.90 -0.82 7.61
C TYR A 154 -4.05 -0.48 6.65
N GLY A 155 -5.30 -0.75 7.04
CA GLY A 155 -6.47 -0.43 6.21
C GLY A 155 -6.57 -1.28 4.93
N HIS A 156 -6.25 -2.59 5.02
CA HIS A 156 -6.20 -3.53 3.90
C HIS A 156 -7.47 -3.53 3.04
N GLU A 157 -8.63 -3.67 3.67
CA GLU A 157 -9.93 -3.65 2.98
C GLU A 157 -10.14 -2.32 2.22
N MET A 158 -9.79 -1.19 2.87
CA MET A 158 -9.98 0.13 2.29
C MET A 158 -9.08 0.35 1.07
N PHE A 159 -7.82 -0.10 1.14
CA PHE A 159 -6.87 -0.02 0.02
C PHE A 159 -7.43 -0.70 -1.25
N TRP A 160 -7.83 -1.97 -1.13
CA TRP A 160 -8.34 -2.73 -2.26
C TRP A 160 -9.70 -2.24 -2.76
N ARG A 161 -10.47 -1.54 -1.91
CA ARG A 161 -11.70 -0.85 -2.30
C ARG A 161 -11.45 0.47 -3.05
N ILE A 162 -10.31 1.13 -2.83
CA ILE A 162 -9.96 2.38 -3.51
C ILE A 162 -9.33 2.12 -4.88
N ILE A 163 -8.52 1.06 -4.99
CA ILE A 163 -7.76 0.71 -6.21
C ILE A 163 -8.63 0.15 -7.34
N THR A 164 -9.78 -0.41 -6.97
CA THR A 164 -10.83 -0.90 -7.88
C THR A 164 -11.53 0.17 -8.67
#